data_AF-A8WJ91-F1
#
_entry.id   AF-A8WJ91-F1
#
_cell.length_a   1.000
_cell.length_b   1.000
_cell.length_c   1.000
_cell.angle_alpha   90.00
_cell.angle_beta   90.00
_cell.angle_gamma   90.00
#
_symmetry.space_group_name_H-M   'P 1'
#
loop_
_entity.id
_entity.type
_entity.pdbx_description
1 polymer ?
#
loop_
_entity_poly.entity_id
_entity_poly.type
_entity_poly.pdbx_seq_one_letter_code
_entity_poly.pdbx_strand_id
1 'polypeptide(L)'
;MNADAPMEVDESSAIQEIEITIKDISSITYIRLSNSIPKYASSNREEWSAKEEQEALRRSGEYTSVQSHDFKIETQLRKLKRLVLDRNLEVDRINKRRNQYDEIVKVQRTRKLEGRKIKQRRWEEAQSKQEFLDSLEMGKYKKD
;
A
#
# COMPACT_ATOMS: atom_id res chain seq x y z
N MET A 1 -40.47 -13.75 7.34
CA MET A 1 -39.01 -14.04 7.39
C MET A 1 -38.33 -12.70 7.23
N ASN A 2 -37.92 -12.11 8.36
CA ASN A 2 -37.38 -10.75 8.39
C ASN A 2 -35.95 -10.79 7.87
N ALA A 3 -35.66 -9.96 6.87
CA ALA A 3 -34.32 -9.74 6.37
C ALA A 3 -33.62 -8.75 7.31
N ASP A 4 -32.58 -9.22 8.00
CA ASP A 4 -31.65 -8.36 8.71
C ASP A 4 -30.94 -7.46 7.69
N ALA A 5 -31.25 -6.16 7.77
CA ALA A 5 -30.47 -5.13 7.09
C ALA A 5 -29.13 -4.97 7.81
N PRO A 6 -28.01 -4.77 7.09
CA PRO A 6 -26.73 -4.51 7.72
C PRO A 6 -26.76 -3.13 8.38
N MET A 7 -26.41 -3.07 9.67
CA MET A 7 -26.19 -1.82 10.39
C MET A 7 -25.05 -1.05 9.72
N GLU A 8 -25.33 0.17 9.27
CA GLU A 8 -24.29 1.16 8.96
C GLU A 8 -23.54 1.48 10.23
N VAL A 9 -22.26 1.10 10.27
CA VAL A 9 -21.35 1.48 11.35
C VAL A 9 -20.89 2.90 11.03
N ASP A 10 -21.34 3.84 11.85
CA ASP A 10 -21.00 5.25 11.78
C ASP A 10 -19.50 5.43 12.08
N GLU A 11 -18.68 5.61 11.03
CA GLU A 11 -17.23 5.86 11.11
C GLU A 11 -16.88 7.33 11.43
N SER A 12 -17.85 8.14 11.86
CA SER A 12 -17.72 9.60 11.98
C SER A 12 -17.13 10.09 13.31
N SER A 13 -16.68 9.21 14.21
CA SER A 13 -15.99 9.65 15.42
C SER A 13 -14.48 9.79 15.22
N ALA A 14 -14.12 10.83 14.47
CA ALA A 14 -13.10 11.80 14.86
C ALA A 14 -11.77 11.24 15.40
N ILE A 15 -11.15 10.31 14.67
CA ILE A 15 -9.70 10.31 14.60
C ILE A 15 -9.32 11.55 13.78
N GLN A 16 -9.22 12.70 14.46
CA GLN A 16 -8.39 13.82 13.99
C GLN A 16 -6.93 13.36 14.08
N GLU A 17 -6.58 12.32 13.32
CA GLU A 17 -5.20 11.98 13.08
C GLU A 17 -4.64 13.15 12.30
N ILE A 18 -3.64 13.76 12.90
CA ILE A 18 -2.72 14.67 12.24
C ILE A 18 -2.08 13.85 11.12
N GLU A 19 -2.73 13.85 9.96
CA GLU A 19 -2.31 13.17 8.75
C GLU A 19 -1.14 13.96 8.17
N ILE A 20 0.00 13.95 8.87
CA ILE A 20 1.27 14.38 8.30
C ILE A 20 1.58 13.32 7.25
N THR A 21 1.27 13.63 6.00
CA THR A 21 1.60 12.76 4.90
C THR A 21 3.13 12.74 4.74
N ILE A 22 3.69 11.61 4.28
CA ILE A 22 5.14 11.49 4.03
C ILE A 22 5.65 12.61 3.10
N LYS A 23 4.77 13.16 2.25
CA LYS A 23 5.05 14.33 1.40
C LYS A 23 5.42 15.57 2.22
N ASP A 24 4.75 15.80 3.35
CA ASP A 24 4.97 16.97 4.20
C ASP A 24 6.35 16.97 4.85
N ILE A 25 6.93 15.79 5.08
CA ILE A 25 8.30 15.64 5.59
C ILE A 25 9.34 16.11 4.57
N SER A 26 9.08 15.90 3.26
CA SER A 26 10.01 16.27 2.19
C SER A 26 10.09 17.79 1.95
N SER A 27 9.09 18.54 2.40
CA SER A 27 9.04 20.01 2.32
C SER A 27 9.67 20.73 3.52
N ILE A 28 10.12 20.00 4.55
CA ILE A 28 10.71 20.64 5.74
C ILE A 28 12.06 21.25 5.38
N THR A 29 12.18 22.57 5.58
CA THR A 29 13.44 23.31 5.37
C THR A 29 14.20 23.42 6.68
N TYR A 30 15.48 23.00 6.68
CA TYR A 30 16.36 23.15 7.84
C TYR A 30 16.96 24.56 7.88
N ILE A 31 16.74 25.26 8.99
CA ILE A 31 17.40 26.54 9.25
C ILE A 31 18.77 26.24 9.87
N ARG A 32 19.83 26.79 9.27
CA ARG A 32 21.19 26.62 9.78
C ARG A 32 21.54 27.69 10.81
N LEU A 33 22.32 27.31 11.82
CA LEU A 33 22.96 28.29 12.70
C LEU A 33 23.86 29.22 11.87
N SER A 34 23.78 30.52 12.16
CA SER A 34 24.61 31.53 11.53
C SER A 34 25.73 31.97 12.48
N ASN A 35 26.80 32.54 11.91
CA ASN A 35 27.91 33.15 12.66
C ASN A 35 28.56 32.21 13.68
N SER A 36 29.34 31.24 13.23
CA SER A 36 30.10 30.34 14.13
C SER A 36 31.12 31.07 15.02
N ILE A 37 31.54 32.27 14.60
CA ILE A 37 32.48 33.14 15.31
C ILE A 37 31.76 34.44 15.72
N PRO A 38 32.09 35.05 16.88
CA PRO A 38 31.54 36.35 17.26
C PRO A 38 31.71 37.39 16.13
N LYS A 39 30.66 38.15 15.86
CA LYS A 39 30.56 38.99 14.65
C LYS A 39 31.68 40.03 14.51
N TYR A 40 32.22 40.50 15.64
CA TYR A 40 33.23 41.55 15.70
C TYR A 40 34.61 41.03 16.15
N ALA A 41 34.76 39.71 16.33
CA ALA A 41 36.05 39.14 16.68
C ALA A 41 37.03 39.29 15.51
N SER A 42 38.33 39.45 15.84
CA SER A 42 39.39 39.46 14.84
C SER A 42 39.40 38.15 14.04
N SER A 43 39.93 38.19 12.82
CA SER A 43 40.18 36.96 12.06
C SER A 43 41.30 36.13 12.68
N ASN A 44 42.20 36.77 13.43
CA ASN A 44 43.24 36.10 14.20
C ASN A 44 42.71 35.75 15.60
N ARG A 45 42.70 34.46 15.95
CA ARG A 45 42.22 33.99 17.26
C ARG A 45 43.09 34.46 18.41
N GLU A 46 44.38 34.69 18.18
CA GLU A 46 45.32 35.18 19.21
C GLU A 46 45.01 36.61 19.66
N GLU A 47 44.27 37.37 18.83
CA GLU A 47 43.84 38.74 19.13
C GLU A 47 42.46 38.78 19.80
N TRP A 48 41.84 37.63 20.07
CA TRP A 48 40.53 37.59 20.69
C TRP A 48 40.61 38.00 22.15
N SER A 49 39.65 38.80 22.58
CA SER A 49 39.40 38.98 24.00
C SER A 49 38.90 37.69 24.63
N ALA A 50 39.10 37.55 25.94
CA ALA A 50 38.58 36.41 26.71
C ALA A 50 37.04 36.22 26.54
N LYS A 51 36.30 37.32 26.34
CA LYS A 51 34.85 37.28 26.10
C LYS A 51 34.50 36.70 24.72
N GLU A 52 35.28 37.04 23.70
CA GLU A 52 35.08 36.50 22.34
C GLU A 52 35.43 35.02 22.28
N GLU A 53 36.49 34.60 22.97
CA GLU A 53 36.84 33.19 23.08
C GLU A 53 35.78 32.38 23.82
N GLN A 54 35.26 32.90 24.94
CA GLN A 54 34.16 32.26 25.67
C GLN A 54 32.89 32.14 24.81
N GLU A 55 32.53 33.18 24.06
CA GLU A 55 31.37 33.17 23.17
C GLU A 55 31.56 32.18 22.01
N ALA A 56 32.75 32.11 21.41
CA ALA A 56 33.04 31.13 20.38
C ALA A 56 32.92 29.69 20.88
N LEU A 57 33.41 29.42 22.10
CA LEU A 57 33.24 28.11 22.75
C LEU A 57 31.76 27.79 22.99
N ARG A 58 30.98 28.78 23.46
CA ARG A 58 29.53 28.64 23.65
C ARG A 58 28.83 28.28 22.34
N ARG A 59 29.12 28.99 21.24
CA ARG A 59 28.57 28.73 19.90
C ARG A 59 28.98 27.37 19.35
N SER A 60 30.20 26.92 19.64
CA SER A 60 30.61 25.55 19.32
C SER A 60 29.73 24.52 20.03
N GLY A 61 29.40 24.74 21.31
CA GLY A 61 28.47 23.89 22.05
C GLY A 61 27.05 23.89 21.47
N GLU A 62 26.55 25.06 21.05
CA GLU A 62 25.26 25.19 20.36
C GLU A 62 25.26 24.39 19.05
N TYR A 63 26.34 24.46 18.28
CA TYR A 63 26.50 23.70 17.05
C TYR A 63 26.43 22.19 17.30
N THR A 64 27.17 21.68 18.29
CA THR A 64 27.11 20.26 18.67
C THR A 64 25.70 19.85 19.15
N SER A 65 25.00 20.72 19.86
CA SER A 65 23.61 20.47 20.29
C SER A 65 22.65 20.33 19.10
N VAL A 66 22.76 21.21 18.11
CA VAL A 66 21.97 21.12 16.87
C VAL A 66 22.30 19.84 16.10
N GLN A 67 23.58 19.49 15.96
CA GLN A 67 23.98 18.23 15.31
C GLN A 67 23.41 16.99 16.00
N SER A 68 23.28 17.01 17.33
CA SER A 68 22.63 15.93 18.07
C SER A 68 21.15 15.80 17.72
N HIS A 69 20.45 16.92 17.53
CA HIS A 69 19.06 16.91 17.05
C HIS A 69 18.96 16.39 15.61
N ASP A 70 19.83 16.86 14.71
CA ASP A 70 19.87 16.39 13.32
C ASP A 70 20.07 14.87 13.24
N PHE A 71 21.00 14.33 14.05
CA PHE A 71 21.23 12.88 14.13
C PHE A 71 20.01 12.11 14.62
N LYS A 72 19.29 12.63 15.62
CA LYS A 72 18.03 12.02 16.10
C LYS A 72 16.98 12.03 15.00
N ILE A 73 16.82 13.14 14.29
CA ILE A 73 15.88 13.28 13.17
C ILE A 73 16.21 12.24 12.09
N GLU A 74 17.48 12.14 11.66
CA GLU A 74 17.90 11.13 10.68
C GLU A 74 17.59 9.71 11.13
N THR A 75 17.86 9.40 12.40
CA THR A 75 17.58 8.07 12.96
C THR A 75 16.10 7.73 12.88
N GLN A 76 15.22 8.68 13.23
CA GLN A 76 13.78 8.48 13.13
C GLN A 76 13.31 8.36 11.67
N LEU A 77 13.88 9.15 10.76
CA LEU A 77 13.58 9.04 9.32
C LEU A 77 13.96 7.66 8.75
N ARG A 78 15.10 7.08 9.19
CA ARG A 78 15.47 5.72 8.78
C ARG A 78 14.48 4.68 9.30
N LYS A 79 14.01 4.81 10.54
CA LYS A 79 12.97 3.93 11.10
C LYS A 79 11.65 4.05 10.32
N LEU A 80 11.23 5.28 10.02
CA LEU A 80 10.03 5.53 9.22
C LEU A 80 10.13 4.88 7.84
N LYS A 81 11.26 5.05 7.13
CA LYS A 81 11.51 4.40 5.83
C LYS A 81 11.35 2.87 5.90
N ARG A 82 11.85 2.24 6.98
CA ARG A 82 11.71 0.79 7.19
C ARG A 82 10.25 0.39 7.40
N LEU A 83 9.51 1.11 8.24
CA LEU A 83 8.10 0.83 8.48
C LEU A 83 7.25 0.96 7.21
N VAL A 84 7.54 1.97 6.39
CA VAL A 84 6.89 2.15 5.08
C VAL A 84 7.18 0.97 4.15
N LEU A 85 8.42 0.48 4.11
CA LEU A 85 8.79 -0.70 3.33
C LEU A 85 8.03 -1.94 3.83
N ASP A 86 8.00 -2.19 5.14
CA ASP A 86 7.31 -3.33 5.74
C ASP A 86 5.81 -3.31 5.40
N ARG A 87 5.18 -2.13 5.50
CA ARG A 87 3.79 -1.92 5.12
C ARG A 87 3.54 -2.20 3.64
N ASN A 88 4.42 -1.75 2.75
CA ASN A 88 4.29 -2.01 1.32
C ASN A 88 4.45 -3.51 0.99
N LEU A 89 5.40 -4.19 1.64
CA LEU A 89 5.57 -5.64 1.48
C LEU A 89 4.31 -6.41 1.91
N GLU A 90 3.65 -5.98 2.99
CA GLU A 90 2.40 -6.62 3.43
C GLU A 90 1.26 -6.37 2.44
N VAL A 91 1.13 -5.14 1.93
CA VAL A 91 0.15 -4.84 0.87
C VAL A 91 0.40 -5.70 -0.37
N ASP A 92 1.65 -5.87 -0.79
CA ASP A 92 1.99 -6.73 -1.93
C ASP A 92 1.60 -8.19 -1.68
N ARG A 93 1.83 -8.72 -0.46
CA ARG A 93 1.39 -10.07 -0.10
C ARG A 93 -0.12 -10.23 -0.14
N ILE A 94 -0.85 -9.25 0.39
CA ILE A 94 -2.33 -9.24 0.37
C ILE A 94 -2.83 -9.20 -1.07
N ASN A 95 -2.27 -8.33 -1.91
CA ASN A 95 -2.65 -8.21 -3.32
C ASN A 95 -2.37 -9.51 -4.09
N LYS A 96 -1.22 -10.14 -3.88
CA LYS A 96 -0.92 -11.46 -4.47
C LYS A 96 -1.96 -12.52 -4.07
N ARG A 97 -2.33 -12.57 -2.78
CA ARG A 97 -3.34 -13.49 -2.26
C ARG A 97 -4.72 -13.26 -2.89
N ARG A 98 -5.13 -11.99 -3.01
CA ARG A 98 -6.38 -11.59 -3.67
C ARG A 98 -6.40 -12.01 -5.13
N ASN A 99 -5.34 -11.72 -5.88
CA ASN A 99 -5.23 -12.11 -7.29
C ASN A 99 -5.31 -13.64 -7.48
N GLN A 100 -4.63 -14.41 -6.62
CA GLN A 100 -4.71 -15.87 -6.66
C GLN A 100 -6.13 -16.37 -6.41
N TYR A 101 -6.83 -15.79 -5.44
CA TYR A 101 -8.21 -16.13 -5.14
C TYR A 101 -9.15 -15.82 -6.32
N ASP A 102 -9.00 -14.63 -6.91
CA ASP A 102 -9.82 -14.20 -8.05
C ASP A 102 -9.64 -15.13 -9.26
N GLU A 103 -8.41 -15.56 -9.53
CA GLU A 103 -8.13 -16.55 -10.59
C GLU A 103 -8.77 -17.91 -10.29
N ILE A 104 -8.72 -18.38 -9.04
CA ILE A 104 -9.40 -19.63 -8.64
C ILE A 104 -10.91 -19.51 -8.88
N VAL A 105 -11.54 -18.41 -8.44
CA VAL A 105 -12.97 -18.17 -8.63
C VAL A 105 -13.32 -18.13 -10.12
N LYS A 106 -12.51 -17.45 -10.93
CA LYS A 106 -12.68 -17.38 -12.39
C LYS A 106 -12.61 -18.77 -13.03
N VAL A 107 -11.59 -19.57 -12.71
CA VAL A 107 -11.44 -20.94 -13.22
C VAL A 107 -12.63 -21.81 -12.82
N GLN A 108 -13.09 -21.73 -11.56
CA GLN A 108 -14.27 -22.47 -11.10
C GLN A 108 -15.53 -22.08 -11.86
N ARG A 109 -15.75 -20.78 -12.11
CA ARG A 109 -16.88 -20.28 -12.90
C ARG A 109 -16.83 -20.82 -14.33
N THR A 110 -15.66 -20.77 -14.98
CA THR A 110 -15.46 -21.32 -16.33
C THR A 110 -15.76 -22.81 -16.39
N ARG A 111 -15.21 -23.60 -15.46
CA ARG A 111 -15.48 -25.05 -15.39
C ARG A 111 -16.97 -25.37 -15.22
N LYS A 112 -17.69 -24.61 -14.38
CA LYS A 112 -19.13 -24.77 -14.20
C LYS A 112 -19.90 -24.48 -15.49
N LEU A 113 -19.53 -23.42 -16.21
CA LEU A 113 -20.16 -23.06 -17.49
C LEU A 113 -19.90 -24.12 -18.57
N GLU A 114 -18.65 -24.58 -18.70
CA GLU A 114 -18.28 -25.64 -19.65
C GLU A 114 -18.98 -26.96 -19.33
N GLY A 115 -19.02 -27.34 -18.04
CA GLY A 115 -19.74 -28.54 -17.59
C GLY A 115 -21.23 -28.50 -17.95
N ARG A 116 -21.89 -27.35 -17.80
CA ARG A 116 -23.28 -27.15 -18.25
C ARG A 116 -23.42 -27.33 -19.77
N LYS A 117 -22.53 -26.71 -20.57
CA LYS A 117 -22.53 -26.85 -22.04
C LYS A 117 -22.32 -28.30 -22.49
N ILE A 118 -21.46 -29.06 -21.82
CA ILE A 118 -21.25 -30.49 -22.12
C ILE A 118 -22.49 -31.29 -21.78
N LYS A 119 -23.09 -31.07 -20.61
CA LYS A 119 -24.31 -31.77 -20.20
C LYS A 119 -25.47 -31.50 -21.16
N GLN A 120 -25.62 -30.25 -21.60
CA GLN A 120 -26.62 -29.87 -22.59
C GLN A 120 -26.40 -30.58 -23.93
N ARG A 121 -25.18 -30.56 -24.49
CA ARG A 121 -24.86 -31.29 -25.73
C ARG A 121 -25.17 -32.78 -25.63
N ARG A 122 -24.80 -33.43 -24.52
CA ARG A 122 -25.11 -34.86 -24.31
C ARG A 122 -26.61 -35.13 -24.25
N TRP A 123 -27.38 -34.22 -23.67
CA TRP A 123 -28.84 -34.33 -23.63
C TRP A 123 -29.45 -34.15 -25.01
N GLU A 124 -29.02 -33.16 -25.78
CA GLU A 124 -29.43 -32.92 -27.17
C GLU A 124 -29.07 -34.12 -28.07
N GLU A 125 -27.87 -34.69 -27.95
CA GLU A 125 -27.45 -35.90 -28.67
C GLU A 125 -28.30 -37.13 -28.31
N ALA A 126 -28.66 -37.30 -27.03
CA ALA A 126 -29.50 -38.40 -26.57
C ALA A 126 -30.95 -38.25 -27.07
N GLN A 127 -31.48 -37.02 -27.03
CA GLN A 127 -32.81 -36.72 -27.54
C GLN A 127 -32.86 -36.94 -29.06
N SER A 128 -31.87 -36.47 -29.81
CA SER A 128 -31.79 -36.68 -31.26
C SER A 128 -31.71 -38.18 -31.62
N LYS A 129 -30.96 -38.97 -30.85
CA LYS A 129 -30.93 -40.44 -31.02
C LYS A 129 -32.28 -41.09 -30.73
N GLN A 130 -32.99 -40.64 -29.69
CA GLN A 130 -34.31 -41.17 -29.38
C GLN A 130 -35.31 -40.82 -30.49
N GLU A 131 -35.35 -39.57 -30.93
CA GLU A 131 -36.18 -39.11 -32.04
C GLU A 131 -35.90 -39.89 -33.33
N PHE A 132 -34.63 -40.21 -33.59
CA PHE A 132 -34.23 -41.06 -34.70
C PHE A 132 -34.78 -42.49 -34.57
N LEU A 133 -34.65 -43.13 -33.41
CA LEU A 133 -35.18 -44.48 -33.16
C LEU A 133 -36.72 -44.50 -33.27
N ASP A 134 -37.40 -43.53 -32.68
CA ASP A 134 -38.85 -43.41 -32.75
C ASP A 134 -39.31 -43.23 -34.22
N SER A 135 -38.54 -42.49 -35.03
CA SER A 135 -38.84 -42.32 -36.46
C SER A 135 -38.68 -43.60 -37.29
N LEU A 136 -37.73 -44.47 -36.92
CA LEU A 136 -37.54 -45.79 -37.51
C LEU A 136 -38.68 -46.74 -37.15
N GLU A 137 -39.08 -46.77 -35.88
CA GLU A 137 -40.16 -47.63 -35.38
C GLU A 137 -41.52 -47.25 -35.99
N MET A 138 -41.77 -45.96 -36.17
CA MET A 138 -42.99 -45.44 -36.82
C MET A 138 -42.98 -45.58 -38.35
N GLY A 139 -41.96 -46.22 -38.94
CA GLY A 139 -41.86 -46.45 -40.39
C GLY A 139 -41.72 -45.17 -41.23
N LYS A 140 -41.41 -44.03 -40.61
CA LYS A 140 -41.27 -42.72 -41.28
C LYS A 140 -39.87 -42.49 -41.83
N TYR A 141 -38.93 -43.37 -41.53
CA TYR A 141 -37.56 -43.26 -42.00
C TYR A 141 -37.46 -43.63 -43.49
N LYS A 142 -37.33 -42.63 -44.36
CA LYS A 142 -36.98 -42.84 -45.78
C LYS A 142 -35.47 -42.74 -45.91
N LYS A 143 -34.84 -43.86 -46.26
CA LYS A 143 -33.43 -43.93 -46.61
C LYS A 143 -33.32 -43.53 -48.08
N ASP A 144 -32.71 -42.38 -48.34
CA ASP A 144 -32.27 -41.99 -49.69
C ASP A 144 -31.09 -42.85 -50.16
#